data_AF-A0A968Z0H8-F1
#
_entry.id   AF-A0A968Z0H8-F1
#
_cell.length_a   1.000
_cell.length_b   1.000
_cell.length_c   1.000
_cell.angle_alpha   90.00
_cell.angle_beta   90.00
_cell.angle_gamma   90.00
#
_symmetry.space_group_name_H-M   'P 1'
#
loop_
_entity.id
_entity.type
_entity.pdbx_description
1 polymer ?
#
loop_
_entity_poly.entity_id
_entity_poly.type
_entity_poly.pdbx_seq_one_letter_code
_entity_poly.pdbx_strand_id
1 'polypeptide(L)'
;MSQYVWLFVAGTDEAGLRSLNLILSLVAMVGAFGMGRSLLGYRAGLMMAALLGLNPFFWFHSLNLRMYALTVLWVTLSGWATLELYYRQKTLSRQQRWLWCGVLTAAIAGGLLTFYLYALWLVALSVLAFLSLDNPERPSIHLRRSSWQYGLCLGAGILFVSPWYAWGLPQQLRNADLERFSASQSAIDAVLQHLRGILEVIGIQLGVGDWAAALPDVVPAIIGLGLLLGLAGMVAQLIQQGSLQFASIALLLGALPLLLALSLDILSNRSTLAWGDGRSVIFILPGLLLLVTIWLMQLPQRWQHSVIVGCLLVYLGLNLSDMVGRERQVFHSVFSTVKSATEPTLLVINSKAWGHICRLAYYLPTGSKIDLLAVSPADLPGTLVTVLGNSAAPYSRVLWLEAHKTPVGSA
;
A
#
# COMPACT_ATOMS: atom_id res chain seq x y z
N MET A 1 22.76 -7.94 -13.54
CA MET A 1 22.51 -7.18 -12.29
C MET A 1 23.08 -5.76 -12.29
N SER A 2 23.93 -5.39 -13.27
CA SER A 2 24.46 -4.01 -13.47
C SER A 2 23.43 -2.97 -13.94
N GLN A 3 22.14 -3.32 -14.02
CA GLN A 3 21.09 -2.46 -14.58
C GLN A 3 20.42 -1.56 -13.54
N TYR A 4 20.67 -1.78 -12.24
CA TYR A 4 20.03 -1.05 -11.15
C TYR A 4 21.04 -0.23 -10.35
N VAL A 5 20.93 1.09 -10.43
CA VAL A 5 21.91 2.04 -9.88
C VAL A 5 22.12 1.86 -8.37
N TRP A 6 21.06 1.62 -7.59
CA TRP A 6 21.20 1.53 -6.14
C TRP A 6 21.92 0.26 -5.68
N LEU A 7 21.81 -0.85 -6.43
CA LEU A 7 22.49 -2.11 -6.10
C LEU A 7 24.01 -2.01 -6.26
N PHE A 8 24.50 -1.04 -7.05
CA PHE A 8 25.92 -0.75 -7.12
C PHE A 8 26.48 -0.24 -5.78
N VAL A 9 25.68 0.55 -5.05
CA VAL A 9 26.09 1.15 -3.76
C VAL A 9 25.72 0.23 -2.60
N ALA A 10 24.52 -0.35 -2.63
CA ALA A 10 23.96 -1.08 -1.51
C ALA A 10 24.31 -2.58 -1.51
N GLY A 11 24.83 -3.10 -2.61
CA GLY A 11 25.08 -4.53 -2.79
C GLY A 11 23.85 -5.32 -3.24
N THR A 12 24.04 -6.61 -3.47
CA THR A 12 23.00 -7.54 -3.96
C THR A 12 22.48 -8.49 -2.88
N ASP A 13 22.83 -8.24 -1.62
CA ASP A 13 22.28 -8.97 -0.49
C ASP A 13 20.84 -8.50 -0.19
N GLU A 14 20.16 -9.17 0.74
CA GLU A 14 18.78 -8.85 1.11
C GLU A 14 18.63 -7.40 1.61
N ALA A 15 19.60 -6.94 2.41
CA ALA A 15 19.64 -5.58 2.91
C ALA A 15 19.81 -4.58 1.75
N GLY A 16 20.75 -4.84 0.83
CA GLY A 16 21.00 -4.01 -0.35
C GLY A 16 19.77 -3.91 -1.25
N LEU A 17 19.08 -5.03 -1.50
CA LEU A 17 17.83 -5.06 -2.27
C LEU A 17 16.74 -4.20 -1.62
N ARG A 18 16.55 -4.31 -0.29
CA ARG A 18 15.47 -3.60 0.44
C ARG A 18 15.80 -2.16 0.81
N SER A 19 17.08 -1.77 0.77
CA SER A 19 17.57 -0.45 1.19
C SER A 19 16.85 0.71 0.49
N LEU A 20 16.65 0.60 -0.83
CA LEU A 20 15.96 1.63 -1.61
C LEU A 20 14.52 1.81 -1.13
N ASN A 21 13.78 0.71 -0.94
CA ASN A 21 12.40 0.78 -0.50
C ASN A 21 12.28 1.35 0.93
N LEU A 22 13.22 1.02 1.81
CA LEU A 22 13.30 1.62 3.15
C LEU A 22 13.50 3.13 3.07
N ILE A 23 14.49 3.60 2.29
CA ILE A 23 14.76 5.03 2.10
C ILE A 23 13.52 5.74 1.54
N LEU A 24 12.91 5.19 0.49
CA LEU A 24 11.71 5.78 -0.12
C LEU A 24 10.52 5.80 0.84
N SER A 25 10.42 4.82 1.75
CA SER A 25 9.40 4.80 2.81
C SER A 25 9.64 5.88 3.87
N LEU A 26 10.90 6.15 4.23
CA LEU A 26 11.24 7.28 5.11
C LEU A 26 10.88 8.62 4.45
N VAL A 27 11.12 8.76 3.14
CA VAL A 27 10.68 9.95 2.40
C VAL A 27 9.15 10.04 2.36
N ALA A 28 8.43 8.93 2.28
CA ALA A 28 6.96 8.92 2.35
C ALA A 28 6.46 9.44 3.72
N MET A 29 7.16 9.11 4.81
CA MET A 29 6.86 9.69 6.14
C MET A 29 7.09 11.21 6.17
N VAL A 30 8.11 11.72 5.47
CA VAL A 30 8.33 13.17 5.29
C VAL A 30 7.18 13.79 4.48
N GLY A 31 6.72 13.11 3.43
CA GLY A 31 5.52 13.52 2.68
C GLY A 31 4.28 13.59 3.56
N ALA A 32 4.07 12.58 4.41
CA ALA A 32 2.97 12.52 5.36
C ALA A 32 3.07 13.65 6.42
N PHE A 33 4.27 13.91 6.95
CA PHE A 33 4.54 15.06 7.80
C PHE A 33 4.14 16.36 7.11
N GLY A 34 4.54 16.51 5.84
CA GLY A 34 4.16 17.63 4.99
C GLY A 34 2.66 17.84 4.89
N MET A 35 1.91 16.80 4.52
CA MET A 35 0.45 16.84 4.42
C MET A 35 -0.22 17.31 5.72
N GLY A 36 0.14 16.71 6.86
CA GLY A 36 -0.42 17.09 8.16
C GLY A 36 -0.05 18.54 8.54
N ARG A 37 1.21 18.92 8.28
CA ARG A 37 1.72 20.27 8.58
C ARG A 37 1.05 21.36 7.76
N SER A 38 0.76 21.09 6.49
CA SER A 38 0.13 22.08 5.60
C SER A 38 -1.29 22.44 6.05
N LEU A 39 -2.01 21.52 6.72
CA LEU A 39 -3.37 21.75 7.20
C LEU A 39 -3.45 22.32 8.62
N LEU A 40 -2.75 21.71 9.58
CA LEU A 40 -2.94 21.97 11.01
C LEU A 40 -1.63 22.32 11.74
N GLY A 41 -0.54 22.54 11.01
CA GLY A 41 0.75 22.95 11.56
C GLY A 41 1.61 21.79 12.08
N TYR A 42 2.71 22.14 12.75
CA TYR A 42 3.83 21.21 13.03
C TYR A 42 3.43 19.95 13.81
N ARG A 43 2.59 20.10 14.84
CA ARG A 43 2.13 18.97 15.67
C ARG A 43 1.34 17.94 14.86
N ALA A 44 0.46 18.41 13.96
CA ALA A 44 -0.29 17.54 13.08
C ALA A 44 0.61 16.80 12.07
N GLY A 45 1.64 17.49 11.56
CA GLY A 45 2.66 16.85 10.72
C GLY A 45 3.36 15.70 11.45
N LEU A 46 3.85 15.94 12.68
CA LEU A 46 4.49 14.88 13.47
C LEU A 46 3.55 13.71 13.74
N MET A 47 2.29 13.99 14.09
CA MET A 47 1.29 12.96 14.32
C MET A 47 1.04 12.12 13.05
N MET A 48 0.87 12.77 11.90
CA MET A 48 0.63 12.10 10.63
C MET A 48 1.80 11.19 10.23
N ALA A 49 3.04 11.66 10.42
CA ALA A 49 4.23 10.84 10.16
C ALA A 49 4.36 9.67 11.14
N ALA A 50 4.05 9.87 12.42
CA ALA A 50 4.05 8.81 13.42
C ALA A 50 2.99 7.75 13.13
N LEU A 51 1.76 8.17 12.79
CA LEU A 51 0.68 7.26 12.41
C LEU A 51 1.04 6.46 11.16
N LEU A 52 1.61 7.09 10.13
CA LEU A 52 2.02 6.37 8.92
C LEU A 52 3.17 5.40 9.23
N GLY A 53 4.23 5.86 9.90
CA GLY A 53 5.42 5.05 10.18
C GLY A 53 5.14 3.86 11.10
N LEU A 54 4.18 3.99 12.03
CA LEU A 54 3.77 2.89 12.91
C LEU A 54 2.58 2.10 12.37
N ASN A 55 1.92 2.53 11.30
CA ASN A 55 0.80 1.78 10.74
C ASN A 55 1.29 0.39 10.28
N PRO A 56 0.70 -0.72 10.78
CA PRO A 56 1.25 -2.06 10.53
C PRO A 56 1.21 -2.47 9.06
N PHE A 57 0.26 -1.93 8.29
CA PHE A 57 0.19 -2.17 6.85
C PHE A 57 1.33 -1.49 6.09
N PHE A 58 1.55 -0.19 6.35
CA PHE A 58 2.65 0.54 5.73
C PHE A 58 4.01 0.03 6.20
N TRP A 59 4.18 -0.25 7.49
CA TRP A 59 5.40 -0.82 8.06
C TRP A 59 5.79 -2.11 7.33
N PHE A 60 4.88 -3.06 7.19
CA PHE A 60 5.15 -4.29 6.44
C PHE A 60 5.58 -4.00 5.00
N HIS A 61 4.88 -3.11 4.30
CA HIS A 61 5.20 -2.78 2.91
C HIS A 61 6.50 -2.00 2.75
N SER A 62 6.93 -1.24 3.75
CA SER A 62 8.21 -0.52 3.75
C SER A 62 9.42 -1.46 3.72
N LEU A 63 9.25 -2.69 4.19
CA LEU A 63 10.29 -3.71 4.22
C LEU A 63 10.22 -4.68 3.03
N ASN A 64 9.16 -4.63 2.23
CA ASN A 64 8.99 -5.52 1.09
C ASN A 64 9.39 -4.84 -0.22
N LEU A 65 10.09 -5.57 -1.09
CA LEU A 65 10.44 -5.10 -2.44
C LEU A 65 9.23 -5.19 -3.38
N ARG A 66 8.22 -4.35 -3.12
CA ARG A 66 7.00 -4.23 -3.92
C ARG A 66 6.64 -2.75 -4.09
N MET A 67 5.89 -2.47 -5.15
CA MET A 67 5.50 -1.10 -5.52
C MET A 67 4.66 -0.35 -4.49
N TYR A 68 4.07 -1.02 -3.49
CA TYR A 68 3.08 -0.43 -2.58
C TYR A 68 3.62 0.70 -1.70
N ALA A 69 4.80 0.54 -1.10
CA ALA A 69 5.40 1.62 -0.31
C ALA A 69 5.77 2.82 -1.18
N LEU A 70 6.26 2.55 -2.40
CA LEU A 70 6.53 3.57 -3.39
C LEU A 70 5.25 4.30 -3.85
N THR A 71 4.13 3.60 -3.98
CA THR A 71 2.82 4.22 -4.22
C THR A 71 2.47 5.21 -3.11
N VAL A 72 2.67 4.83 -1.84
CA VAL A 72 2.43 5.74 -0.70
C VAL A 72 3.34 6.96 -0.72
N LEU A 73 4.60 6.82 -1.14
CA LEU A 73 5.49 7.96 -1.37
C LEU A 73 4.86 8.94 -2.38
N TRP A 74 4.43 8.46 -3.54
CA TRP A 74 3.86 9.34 -4.57
C TRP A 74 2.55 9.97 -4.15
N VAL A 75 1.70 9.23 -3.44
CA VAL A 75 0.44 9.73 -2.85
C VAL A 75 0.72 10.84 -1.85
N THR A 76 1.66 10.64 -0.94
CA THR A 76 1.99 11.63 0.10
C THR A 76 2.67 12.87 -0.48
N LEU A 77 3.59 12.72 -1.43
CA LEU A 77 4.25 13.85 -2.10
C LEU A 77 3.29 14.67 -2.96
N SER A 78 2.44 14.01 -3.76
CA SER A 78 1.45 14.71 -4.59
C SER A 78 0.37 15.37 -3.75
N GLY A 79 -0.09 14.72 -2.68
CA GLY A 79 -0.99 15.30 -1.68
C GLY A 79 -0.37 16.52 -1.01
N TRP A 80 0.88 16.41 -0.53
CA TRP A 80 1.59 17.53 0.10
C TRP A 80 1.79 18.70 -0.86
N ALA A 81 2.30 18.44 -2.06
CA ALA A 81 2.52 19.48 -3.06
C ALA A 81 1.21 20.19 -3.44
N THR A 82 0.12 19.43 -3.59
CA THR A 82 -1.22 20.00 -3.85
C THR A 82 -1.65 20.91 -2.70
N LEU A 83 -1.48 20.48 -1.45
CA LEU A 83 -1.84 21.29 -0.28
C LEU A 83 -0.97 22.55 -0.13
N GLU A 84 0.34 22.47 -0.39
CA GLU A 84 1.24 23.63 -0.34
C GLU A 84 0.91 24.66 -1.43
N LEU A 85 0.76 24.20 -2.68
CA LEU A 85 0.35 25.06 -3.79
C LEU A 85 -1.04 25.69 -3.52
N TYR A 86 -1.89 25.06 -2.71
CA TYR A 86 -3.27 25.50 -2.48
C TYR A 86 -3.42 26.42 -1.27
N TYR A 87 -2.97 25.97 -0.10
CA TYR A 87 -3.10 26.70 1.15
C TYR A 87 -2.05 27.79 1.31
N ARG A 88 -0.84 27.57 0.80
CA ARG A 88 0.29 28.48 1.01
C ARG A 88 0.61 29.33 -0.22
N GLN A 89 -0.22 29.31 -1.25
CA GLN A 89 0.06 30.01 -2.51
C GLN A 89 0.49 31.47 -2.36
N LYS A 90 -0.14 32.20 -1.42
CA LYS A 90 0.13 33.62 -1.14
C LYS A 90 1.47 33.85 -0.44
N THR A 91 1.94 32.87 0.33
CA THR A 91 3.20 32.97 1.09
C THR A 91 4.38 32.34 0.37
N LEU A 92 4.13 31.50 -0.64
CA LEU A 92 5.18 30.87 -1.43
C LEU A 92 5.87 31.87 -2.37
N SER A 93 7.20 31.89 -2.32
CA SER A 93 8.03 32.58 -3.30
C SER A 93 7.89 31.96 -4.69
N ARG A 94 8.30 32.69 -5.75
CA ARG A 94 8.28 32.16 -7.12
C ARG A 94 9.09 30.88 -7.26
N GLN A 95 10.26 30.80 -6.63
CA GLN A 95 11.13 29.62 -6.66
C GLN A 95 10.46 28.43 -5.94
N GLN A 96 9.87 28.66 -4.76
CA GLN A 96 9.16 27.62 -4.02
C GLN A 96 7.95 27.10 -4.79
N ARG A 97 7.24 27.98 -5.50
CA ARG A 97 6.12 27.57 -6.35
C ARG A 97 6.58 26.64 -7.47
N TRP A 98 7.66 26.97 -8.18
CA TRP A 98 8.24 26.09 -9.20
C TRP A 98 8.72 24.76 -8.62
N LEU A 99 9.32 24.78 -7.43
CA LEU A 99 9.70 23.57 -6.72
C LEU A 99 8.48 22.67 -6.48
N TRP A 100 7.40 23.20 -5.91
CA TRP A 100 6.20 22.41 -5.64
C TRP A 100 5.49 21.93 -6.91
N CYS A 101 5.48 22.74 -7.98
CA CYS A 101 5.03 22.29 -9.29
C CYS A 101 5.87 21.10 -9.80
N GLY A 102 7.20 21.20 -9.69
CA GLY A 102 8.11 20.10 -10.05
C GLY A 102 7.88 18.85 -9.22
N VAL A 103 7.71 18.98 -7.89
CA VAL A 103 7.39 17.87 -6.99
C VAL A 103 6.06 17.22 -7.37
N LEU A 104 5.01 18.01 -7.64
CA LEU A 104 3.71 17.49 -8.04
C LEU A 104 3.79 16.73 -9.36
N THR A 105 4.42 17.31 -10.39
CA THR A 105 4.59 16.68 -11.70
C THR A 105 5.40 15.39 -11.60
N ALA A 106 6.51 15.40 -10.86
CA ALA A 106 7.34 14.22 -10.64
C ALA A 106 6.58 13.13 -9.86
N ALA A 107 5.81 13.50 -8.83
CA ALA A 107 5.03 12.54 -8.04
C ALA A 107 3.89 11.91 -8.86
N ILE A 108 3.26 12.66 -9.76
CA ILE A 108 2.24 12.12 -10.67
C ILE A 108 2.86 11.16 -11.67
N ALA A 109 3.96 11.56 -12.31
CA ALA A 109 4.66 10.69 -13.25
C ALA A 109 5.15 9.41 -12.57
N GLY A 110 5.80 9.54 -11.41
CA GLY A 110 6.25 8.43 -10.58
C GLY A 110 5.12 7.52 -10.13
N GLY A 111 4.00 8.08 -9.66
CA GLY A 111 2.81 7.34 -9.24
C GLY A 111 2.21 6.51 -10.37
N LEU A 112 2.02 7.11 -11.54
CA LEU A 112 1.48 6.44 -12.73
C LEU A 112 2.40 5.34 -13.28
N LEU A 113 3.72 5.56 -13.26
CA LEU A 113 4.73 4.56 -13.64
C LEU A 113 4.83 3.41 -12.62
N THR A 114 4.55 3.70 -11.35
CA THR A 114 4.66 2.72 -10.26
C THR A 114 3.42 1.85 -10.18
N PHE A 115 2.22 2.44 -10.30
CA PHE A 115 0.99 1.73 -10.02
C PHE A 115 -0.22 2.29 -10.77
N TYR A 116 -0.87 1.48 -11.60
CA TYR A 116 -1.94 1.93 -12.50
C TYR A 116 -3.17 2.49 -11.77
N LEU A 117 -3.54 1.97 -10.59
CA LEU A 117 -4.67 2.49 -9.80
C LEU A 117 -4.39 3.86 -9.18
N TYR A 118 -3.16 4.37 -9.28
CA TYR A 118 -2.84 5.75 -8.94
C TYR A 118 -3.67 6.78 -9.75
N ALA A 119 -4.21 6.37 -10.91
CA ALA A 119 -5.18 7.19 -11.65
C ALA A 119 -6.41 7.58 -10.81
N LEU A 120 -6.86 6.72 -9.89
CA LEU A 120 -7.99 7.04 -8.99
C LEU A 120 -7.61 8.13 -7.98
N TRP A 121 -6.38 8.10 -7.48
CA TRP A 121 -5.84 9.17 -6.66
C TRP A 121 -5.72 10.49 -7.42
N LEU A 122 -5.35 10.45 -8.71
CA LEU A 122 -5.30 11.63 -9.57
C LEU A 122 -6.68 12.30 -9.73
N VAL A 123 -7.75 11.50 -9.81
CA VAL A 123 -9.12 12.04 -9.81
C VAL A 123 -9.41 12.77 -8.50
N ALA A 124 -9.04 12.19 -7.34
CA ALA A 124 -9.19 12.86 -6.06
C ALA A 124 -8.42 14.19 -5.96
N LEU A 125 -7.17 14.23 -6.42
CA LEU A 125 -6.41 15.49 -6.49
C LEU A 125 -7.08 16.51 -7.41
N SER A 126 -7.64 16.07 -8.53
CA SER A 126 -8.33 16.94 -9.49
C SER A 126 -9.61 17.52 -8.91
N VAL A 127 -10.42 16.70 -8.23
CA VAL A 127 -11.63 17.13 -7.52
C VAL A 127 -11.28 18.08 -6.39
N LEU A 128 -10.24 17.77 -5.59
CA LEU A 128 -9.75 18.66 -4.54
C LEU A 128 -9.33 20.01 -5.12
N ALA A 129 -8.55 20.02 -6.21
CA ALA A 129 -8.13 21.24 -6.88
C ALA A 129 -9.31 22.01 -7.48
N PHE A 130 -10.33 21.32 -8.00
CA PHE A 130 -11.53 21.93 -8.58
C PHE A 130 -12.45 22.56 -7.52
N LEU A 131 -12.86 21.81 -6.49
CA LEU A 131 -13.73 22.31 -5.41
C LEU A 131 -13.08 23.47 -4.65
N SER A 132 -11.75 23.44 -4.58
CA SER A 132 -10.93 24.52 -4.04
C SER A 132 -11.05 25.85 -4.79
N LEU A 133 -11.50 25.84 -6.05
CA LEU A 133 -11.74 27.03 -6.88
C LEU A 133 -13.12 27.65 -6.63
N ASP A 134 -14.03 26.95 -5.98
CA ASP A 134 -15.40 27.45 -5.81
C ASP A 134 -15.59 28.16 -4.46
N ASN A 135 -14.50 28.47 -3.76
CA ASN A 135 -14.56 29.08 -2.44
C ASN A 135 -14.77 30.61 -2.57
N PRO A 136 -15.98 31.14 -2.23
CA PRO A 136 -16.41 32.49 -2.57
C PRO A 136 -15.65 33.59 -1.80
N GLU A 137 -14.98 33.25 -0.71
CA GLU A 137 -14.19 34.20 0.09
C GLU A 137 -12.86 34.61 -0.57
N ARG A 138 -12.52 34.07 -1.76
CA ARG A 138 -11.25 34.38 -2.44
C ARG A 138 -11.48 35.12 -3.77
N PRO A 139 -10.78 36.25 -4.01
CA PRO A 139 -10.99 37.07 -5.20
C PRO A 139 -10.65 36.31 -6.50
N SER A 140 -11.60 36.36 -7.44
CA SER A 140 -11.71 35.53 -8.66
C SER A 140 -10.49 35.56 -9.60
N ILE A 141 -9.74 36.66 -9.65
CA ILE A 141 -8.64 36.85 -10.60
C ILE A 141 -7.43 35.95 -10.27
N HIS A 142 -7.14 35.72 -8.99
CA HIS A 142 -6.03 34.85 -8.59
C HIS A 142 -6.36 33.36 -8.72
N LEU A 143 -7.65 33.01 -8.66
CA LEU A 143 -8.12 31.63 -8.82
C LEU A 143 -7.89 31.09 -10.23
N ARG A 144 -8.23 31.90 -11.26
CA ARG A 144 -8.11 31.45 -12.66
C ARG A 144 -6.66 31.16 -13.04
N ARG A 145 -5.69 31.94 -12.55
CA ARG A 145 -4.26 31.68 -12.84
C ARG A 145 -3.74 30.44 -12.10
N SER A 146 -4.29 30.15 -10.92
CA SER A 146 -3.89 28.99 -10.11
C SER A 146 -4.35 27.67 -10.74
N SER A 147 -5.61 27.59 -11.18
CA SER A 147 -6.17 26.37 -11.78
C SER A 147 -5.43 25.93 -13.04
N TRP A 148 -5.04 26.87 -13.90
CA TRP A 148 -4.20 26.56 -15.06
C TRP A 148 -2.84 26.01 -14.68
N GLN A 149 -2.21 26.52 -13.61
CA GLN A 149 -0.93 25.98 -13.14
C GLN A 149 -1.08 24.53 -12.65
N TYR A 150 -2.14 24.23 -11.90
CA TYR A 150 -2.44 22.86 -11.52
C TYR A 150 -2.69 21.96 -12.71
N GLY A 151 -3.58 22.36 -13.62
CA GLY A 151 -3.87 21.62 -14.85
C GLY A 151 -2.61 21.35 -15.67
N LEU A 152 -1.71 22.32 -15.78
CA LEU A 152 -0.40 22.16 -16.42
C LEU A 152 0.50 21.18 -15.66
N CYS A 153 0.54 21.20 -14.33
CA CYS A 153 1.35 20.26 -13.54
C CYS A 153 0.83 18.82 -13.67
N LEU A 154 -0.50 18.64 -13.61
CA LEU A 154 -1.15 17.33 -13.79
C LEU A 154 -0.92 16.82 -15.22
N GLY A 155 -1.19 17.66 -16.21
CA GLY A 155 -1.00 17.36 -17.63
C GLY A 155 0.45 17.03 -17.96
N ALA A 156 1.41 17.81 -17.44
CA ALA A 156 2.83 17.52 -17.61
C ALA A 156 3.21 16.15 -17.03
N GLY A 157 2.70 15.79 -15.84
CA GLY A 157 2.96 14.49 -15.23
C GLY A 157 2.47 13.33 -16.11
N ILE A 158 1.27 13.45 -16.68
CA ILE A 158 0.72 12.45 -17.61
C ILE A 158 1.56 12.40 -18.90
N LEU A 159 1.89 13.56 -19.48
CA LEU A 159 2.67 13.64 -20.71
C LEU A 159 4.05 12.98 -20.57
N PHE A 160 4.72 13.15 -19.43
CA PHE A 160 6.00 12.49 -19.15
C PHE A 160 5.92 10.96 -19.20
N VAL A 161 4.78 10.37 -18.83
CA VAL A 161 4.59 8.91 -18.82
C VAL A 161 4.01 8.40 -20.14
N SER A 162 3.48 9.29 -20.99
CA SER A 162 2.83 8.91 -22.25
C SER A 162 3.67 8.00 -23.17
N PRO A 163 5.00 8.14 -23.32
CA PRO A 163 5.78 7.23 -24.17
C PRO A 163 5.78 5.80 -23.62
N TRP A 164 5.91 5.65 -22.29
CA TRP A 164 5.84 4.35 -21.64
C TRP A 164 4.43 3.76 -21.74
N TYR A 165 3.38 4.56 -21.53
CA TYR A 165 2.01 4.07 -21.67
C TYR A 165 1.70 3.58 -23.08
N ALA A 166 2.12 4.32 -24.11
CA ALA A 166 1.92 3.94 -25.51
C ALA A 166 2.54 2.56 -25.82
N TRP A 167 3.69 2.25 -25.22
CA TRP A 167 4.40 0.98 -25.43
C TRP A 167 3.96 -0.15 -24.48
N GLY A 168 3.79 0.16 -23.19
CA GLY A 168 3.59 -0.82 -22.11
C GLY A 168 2.14 -1.22 -21.90
N LEU A 169 1.18 -0.30 -22.10
CA LEU A 169 -0.24 -0.61 -21.90
C LEU A 169 -0.73 -1.74 -22.82
N PRO A 170 -0.41 -1.77 -24.13
CA PRO A 170 -0.78 -2.90 -24.99
C PRO A 170 -0.25 -4.25 -24.49
N GLN A 171 0.96 -4.27 -23.93
CA GLN A 171 1.56 -5.50 -23.38
C GLN A 171 0.85 -5.94 -22.11
N GLN A 172 0.54 -5.00 -21.21
CA GLN A 172 -0.20 -5.29 -19.99
C GLN A 172 -1.60 -5.80 -20.30
N LEU A 173 -2.30 -5.21 -21.27
CA LEU A 173 -3.63 -5.65 -21.70
C LEU A 173 -3.61 -7.04 -22.33
N ARG A 174 -2.58 -7.38 -23.12
CA ARG A 174 -2.41 -8.74 -23.67
C ARG A 174 -2.15 -9.79 -22.60
N ASN A 175 -1.48 -9.42 -21.51
CA ASN A 175 -1.17 -10.30 -20.39
C ASN A 175 -2.20 -10.20 -19.25
N ALA A 176 -3.25 -9.39 -19.41
CA ALA A 176 -4.24 -9.17 -18.38
C ALA A 176 -5.14 -10.40 -18.26
N ASP A 177 -4.88 -11.21 -17.24
CA ASP A 177 -5.81 -12.25 -16.81
C ASP A 177 -6.99 -11.58 -16.10
N LEU A 178 -7.98 -11.20 -16.90
CA LEU A 178 -9.22 -10.59 -16.44
C LEU A 178 -10.18 -11.62 -15.85
N GLU A 179 -9.98 -12.92 -16.10
CA GLU A 179 -10.88 -13.99 -15.65
C GLU A 179 -10.60 -14.41 -14.20
N ARG A 180 -9.41 -14.09 -13.66
CA ARG A 180 -9.06 -14.36 -12.26
C ARG A 180 -9.97 -13.72 -11.21
N PHE A 181 -10.79 -12.74 -11.59
CA PHE A 181 -11.71 -12.07 -10.67
C PHE A 181 -13.07 -12.76 -10.73
N SER A 182 -13.51 -13.29 -9.59
CA SER A 182 -14.81 -13.97 -9.48
C SER A 182 -15.93 -13.02 -9.88
N ALA A 183 -16.75 -13.42 -10.85
CA ALA A 183 -18.05 -12.82 -11.07
C ALA A 183 -19.02 -13.41 -10.04
N SER A 184 -19.79 -12.56 -9.36
CA SER A 184 -20.85 -13.00 -8.45
C SER A 184 -22.02 -13.60 -9.24
N GLN A 185 -22.60 -14.68 -8.74
CA GLN A 185 -23.73 -15.37 -9.38
C GLN A 185 -25.05 -14.59 -9.22
N SER A 186 -25.18 -13.77 -8.17
CA SER A 186 -26.36 -12.93 -7.92
C SER A 186 -25.98 -11.50 -7.53
N ALA A 187 -26.90 -10.55 -7.70
CA ALA A 187 -26.71 -9.14 -7.32
C ALA A 187 -26.58 -8.97 -5.79
N ILE A 188 -27.26 -9.79 -4.99
CA ILE A 188 -27.17 -9.74 -3.53
C ILE A 188 -25.79 -10.21 -3.07
N ASP A 189 -25.30 -11.31 -3.66
CA ASP A 189 -23.95 -11.81 -3.35
C ASP A 189 -22.88 -10.79 -3.75
N ALA A 190 -23.06 -10.09 -4.88
CA ALA A 190 -22.18 -9.00 -5.31
C ALA A 190 -22.09 -7.91 -4.23
N VAL A 191 -23.25 -7.41 -3.77
CA VAL A 191 -23.32 -6.35 -2.75
C VAL A 191 -22.65 -6.81 -1.45
N LEU A 192 -22.95 -8.01 -0.97
CA LEU A 192 -22.34 -8.57 0.24
C LEU A 192 -20.82 -8.73 0.08
N GLN A 193 -20.36 -9.20 -1.08
CA GLN A 193 -18.94 -9.35 -1.38
C GLN A 193 -18.22 -8.01 -1.41
N HIS A 194 -18.81 -6.99 -2.04
CA HIS A 194 -18.22 -5.64 -2.07
C HIS A 194 -18.20 -4.99 -0.68
N LEU A 195 -19.29 -5.10 0.10
CA LEU A 195 -19.34 -4.61 1.47
C LEU A 195 -18.25 -5.27 2.32
N ARG A 196 -18.17 -6.60 2.26
CA ARG A 196 -17.12 -7.36 2.95
C ARG A 196 -15.72 -6.90 2.51
N GLY A 197 -15.50 -6.71 1.21
CA GLY A 197 -14.21 -6.26 0.68
C GLY A 197 -13.80 -4.89 1.18
N ILE A 198 -14.72 -3.93 1.28
CA ILE A 198 -14.44 -2.60 1.87
C ILE A 198 -14.06 -2.75 3.35
N LEU A 199 -14.82 -3.55 4.11
CA LEU A 199 -14.56 -3.76 5.52
C LEU A 199 -13.19 -4.43 5.72
N GLU A 200 -12.87 -5.46 4.95
CA GLU A 200 -11.55 -6.10 4.97
C GLU A 200 -10.44 -5.09 4.63
N VAL A 201 -10.58 -4.30 3.57
CA VAL A 201 -9.61 -3.26 3.20
C VAL A 201 -9.36 -2.29 4.35
N ILE A 202 -10.42 -1.75 4.96
CA ILE A 202 -10.30 -0.80 6.07
C ILE A 202 -9.66 -1.48 7.29
N GLY A 203 -10.12 -2.67 7.64
CA GLY A 203 -9.63 -3.44 8.77
C GLY A 203 -8.15 -3.81 8.63
N ILE A 204 -7.72 -4.18 7.43
CA ILE A 204 -6.34 -4.51 7.11
C ILE A 204 -5.48 -3.25 7.10
N GLN A 205 -5.87 -2.22 6.35
CA GLN A 205 -5.00 -1.04 6.16
C GLN A 205 -4.86 -0.19 7.41
N LEU A 206 -5.93 0.01 8.20
CA LEU A 206 -5.90 0.85 9.40
C LEU A 206 -5.74 0.05 10.70
N GLY A 207 -6.17 -1.21 10.71
CA GLY A 207 -6.16 -2.04 11.92
C GLY A 207 -4.94 -2.95 11.96
N VAL A 208 -5.05 -4.13 11.35
CA VAL A 208 -4.17 -5.28 11.63
C VAL A 208 -2.95 -5.41 10.71
N GLY A 209 -2.92 -4.70 9.59
CA GLY A 209 -1.84 -4.81 8.61
C GLY A 209 -1.68 -6.21 8.03
N ASP A 210 -0.44 -6.63 7.75
CA ASP A 210 -0.16 -7.98 7.19
C ASP A 210 -0.44 -9.12 8.19
N TRP A 211 -0.71 -8.80 9.47
CA TRP A 211 -1.14 -9.81 10.43
C TRP A 211 -2.49 -10.42 10.06
N ALA A 212 -3.28 -9.75 9.21
CA ALA A 212 -4.49 -10.30 8.62
C ALA A 212 -4.30 -11.69 7.98
N ALA A 213 -3.12 -11.97 7.40
CA ALA A 213 -2.82 -13.27 6.81
C ALA A 213 -2.75 -14.42 7.82
N ALA A 214 -2.61 -14.11 9.12
CA ALA A 214 -2.61 -15.08 10.21
C ALA A 214 -3.95 -15.13 10.98
N LEU A 215 -4.91 -14.26 10.65
CA LEU A 215 -6.21 -14.19 11.32
C LEU A 215 -7.27 -14.95 10.50
N PRO A 216 -8.36 -15.44 11.13
CA PRO A 216 -9.52 -15.94 10.40
C PRO A 216 -10.10 -14.86 9.48
N ASP A 217 -10.54 -15.23 8.28
CA ASP A 217 -10.97 -14.28 7.23
C ASP A 217 -12.09 -13.31 7.67
N VAL A 218 -12.88 -13.65 8.70
CA VAL A 218 -13.93 -12.78 9.24
C VAL A 218 -13.40 -11.66 10.13
N VAL A 219 -12.24 -11.84 10.76
CA VAL A 219 -11.71 -10.92 11.77
C VAL A 219 -11.35 -9.55 11.16
N PRO A 220 -10.65 -9.46 10.01
CA PRO A 220 -10.40 -8.17 9.37
C PRO A 220 -11.68 -7.40 9.03
N ALA A 221 -12.73 -8.10 8.59
CA ALA A 221 -14.02 -7.46 8.29
C ALA A 221 -14.69 -6.88 9.55
N ILE A 222 -14.67 -7.58 10.69
CA ILE A 222 -15.22 -7.10 11.97
C ILE A 222 -14.46 -5.85 12.44
N ILE A 223 -13.12 -5.90 12.41
CA ILE A 223 -12.28 -4.75 12.77
C ILE A 223 -12.55 -3.58 11.83
N GLY A 224 -12.69 -3.86 10.53
CA GLY A 224 -13.06 -2.90 9.51
C GLY A 224 -14.37 -2.19 9.77
N LEU A 225 -15.39 -2.93 10.24
CA LEU A 225 -16.69 -2.35 10.61
C LEU A 225 -16.55 -1.39 11.80
N GLY A 226 -15.84 -1.80 12.85
CA GLY A 226 -15.57 -0.94 14.00
C GLY A 226 -14.81 0.34 13.60
N LEU A 227 -13.80 0.21 12.74
CA LEU A 227 -13.03 1.35 12.23
C LEU A 227 -13.86 2.25 11.32
N LEU A 228 -14.69 1.69 10.43
CA LEU A 228 -15.58 2.47 9.57
C LEU A 228 -16.57 3.30 10.39
N LEU A 229 -17.19 2.71 11.42
CA LEU A 229 -18.07 3.43 12.35
C LEU A 229 -17.29 4.51 13.12
N GLY A 230 -16.06 4.21 13.56
CA GLY A 230 -15.15 5.17 14.17
C GLY A 230 -14.86 6.36 13.26
N LEU A 231 -14.47 6.12 12.01
CA LEU A 231 -14.22 7.17 11.01
C LEU A 231 -15.46 8.01 10.74
N ALA A 232 -16.65 7.39 10.64
CA ALA A 232 -17.91 8.11 10.50
C ALA A 232 -18.19 9.02 11.71
N GLY A 233 -17.93 8.52 12.93
CA GLY A 233 -18.01 9.32 14.16
C GLY A 233 -17.02 10.49 14.18
N MET A 234 -15.79 10.28 13.73
CA MET A 234 -14.78 11.34 13.58
C MET A 234 -15.25 12.44 12.63
N VAL A 235 -15.79 12.06 11.46
CA VAL A 235 -16.34 13.01 10.48
C VAL A 235 -17.51 13.79 11.08
N ALA A 236 -18.46 13.11 11.71
CA ALA A 236 -19.62 13.75 12.34
C ALA A 236 -19.18 14.77 13.41
N GLN A 237 -18.20 14.41 14.24
CA GLN A 237 -17.65 15.32 15.25
C GLN A 237 -16.95 16.53 14.63
N LEU A 238 -16.15 16.33 13.58
CA LEU A 238 -15.48 17.43 12.87
C LEU A 238 -16.48 18.40 12.22
N ILE A 239 -17.59 17.88 11.69
CA ILE A 239 -18.68 18.69 11.15
C ILE A 239 -19.33 19.51 12.28
N GLN A 240 -19.64 18.90 13.43
CA GLN A 240 -20.20 19.60 14.59
C GLN A 240 -19.28 20.70 15.13
N GLN A 241 -17.95 20.53 15.00
CA GLN A 241 -16.96 21.52 15.42
C GLN A 241 -16.72 22.63 14.38
N GLY A 242 -17.43 22.64 13.25
CA GLY A 242 -17.26 23.64 12.18
C GLY A 242 -16.05 23.41 11.28
N SER A 243 -15.38 22.25 11.40
CA SER A 243 -14.16 21.91 10.65
C SER A 243 -14.45 21.18 9.33
N LEU A 244 -15.56 21.53 8.67
CA LEU A 244 -16.02 20.87 7.44
C LEU A 244 -14.93 20.86 6.35
N GLN A 245 -14.19 21.95 6.20
CA GLN A 245 -13.13 22.05 5.19
C GLN A 245 -12.06 20.96 5.37
N PHE A 246 -11.57 20.76 6.60
CA PHE A 246 -10.54 19.76 6.88
C PHE A 246 -11.07 18.33 6.71
N ALA A 247 -12.31 18.08 7.15
CA ALA A 247 -12.98 16.79 6.95
C ALA A 247 -13.14 16.48 5.46
N SER A 248 -13.60 17.44 4.66
CA SER A 248 -13.78 17.29 3.21
C SER A 248 -12.46 16.96 2.50
N ILE A 249 -11.35 17.62 2.84
CA ILE A 249 -10.04 17.30 2.25
C ILE A 249 -9.64 15.85 2.56
N ALA A 250 -9.76 15.44 3.82
CA ALA A 250 -9.37 14.10 4.23
C ALA A 250 -10.27 13.03 3.59
N LEU A 251 -11.57 13.30 3.45
CA LEU A 251 -12.50 12.42 2.73
C LEU A 251 -12.21 12.37 1.23
N LEU A 252 -11.89 13.50 0.60
CA LEU A 252 -11.50 13.54 -0.82
C LEU A 252 -10.21 12.78 -1.08
N LEU A 253 -9.24 12.83 -0.17
CA LEU A 253 -7.99 12.10 -0.32
C LEU A 253 -8.13 10.63 0.08
N GLY A 254 -8.90 10.30 1.12
CA GLY A 254 -9.03 8.92 1.62
C GLY A 254 -10.20 8.15 1.03
N ALA A 255 -11.41 8.65 1.26
CA ALA A 255 -12.65 7.93 0.95
C ALA A 255 -13.01 7.98 -0.54
N LEU A 256 -12.81 9.11 -1.23
CA LEU A 256 -13.20 9.23 -2.64
C LEU A 256 -12.47 8.22 -3.55
N PRO A 257 -11.14 8.03 -3.50
CA PRO A 257 -10.49 7.01 -4.32
C PRO A 257 -10.97 5.58 -4.01
N LEU A 258 -11.32 5.29 -2.75
CA LEU A 258 -11.92 4.01 -2.35
C LEU A 258 -13.31 3.84 -2.98
N LEU A 259 -14.15 4.87 -2.94
CA LEU A 259 -15.49 4.86 -3.53
C LEU A 259 -15.44 4.76 -5.06
N LEU A 260 -14.45 5.38 -5.70
CA LEU A 260 -14.21 5.23 -7.14
C LEU A 260 -13.79 3.81 -7.50
N ALA A 261 -12.87 3.21 -6.73
CA ALA A 261 -12.49 1.80 -6.91
C ALA A 261 -13.69 0.86 -6.71
N LEU A 262 -14.52 1.11 -5.68
CA LEU A 262 -15.76 0.38 -5.44
C LEU A 262 -16.75 0.51 -6.61
N SER A 263 -16.90 1.72 -7.14
CA SER A 263 -17.80 1.97 -8.26
C SER A 263 -17.34 1.21 -9.51
N LEU A 264 -16.03 1.16 -9.78
CA LEU A 264 -15.48 0.35 -10.86
C LEU A 264 -15.71 -1.15 -10.66
N ASP A 265 -15.56 -1.64 -9.43
CA ASP A 265 -15.86 -3.03 -9.06
C ASP A 265 -17.32 -3.38 -9.32
N ILE A 266 -18.26 -2.54 -8.87
CA ILE A 266 -19.71 -2.73 -9.08
C ILE A 266 -20.05 -2.68 -10.57
N LEU A 267 -19.53 -1.68 -11.30
CA LEU A 267 -19.80 -1.52 -12.74
C LEU A 267 -19.22 -2.66 -13.59
N SER A 268 -18.10 -3.23 -13.16
CA SER A 268 -17.46 -4.37 -13.84
C SER A 268 -17.96 -5.73 -13.36
N ASN A 269 -18.82 -5.77 -12.33
CA ASN A 269 -19.26 -6.96 -11.61
C ASN A 269 -18.08 -7.85 -11.15
N ARG A 270 -17.03 -7.20 -10.63
CA ARG A 270 -15.78 -7.86 -10.19
C ARG A 270 -15.36 -7.33 -8.83
N SER A 271 -14.82 -8.20 -7.99
CA SER A 271 -14.26 -7.81 -6.68
C SER A 271 -12.74 -7.63 -6.77
N THR A 272 -12.28 -6.43 -7.14
CA THR A 272 -10.85 -6.09 -7.21
C THR A 272 -10.34 -5.34 -5.97
N LEU A 273 -11.24 -4.73 -5.19
CA LEU A 273 -10.92 -4.02 -3.94
C LEU A 273 -10.25 -4.92 -2.89
N ALA A 274 -10.83 -6.09 -2.65
CA ALA A 274 -10.30 -7.06 -1.69
C ALA A 274 -9.08 -7.81 -2.24
N TRP A 275 -8.76 -7.64 -3.53
CA TRP A 275 -7.69 -8.40 -4.16
C TRP A 275 -6.33 -8.12 -3.53
N GLY A 276 -5.64 -9.20 -3.20
CA GLY A 276 -4.33 -9.13 -2.55
C GLY A 276 -4.38 -8.51 -1.16
N ASP A 277 -5.47 -8.74 -0.40
CA ASP A 277 -5.63 -8.28 0.98
C ASP A 277 -5.64 -6.75 1.09
N GLY A 278 -6.30 -6.08 0.13
CA GLY A 278 -6.42 -4.62 0.09
C GLY A 278 -5.14 -3.87 -0.30
N ARG A 279 -4.07 -4.58 -0.69
CA ARG A 279 -2.81 -3.97 -1.17
C ARG A 279 -3.00 -3.15 -2.44
N SER A 280 -3.95 -3.54 -3.29
CA SER A 280 -4.30 -2.81 -4.51
C SER A 280 -4.80 -1.40 -4.23
N VAL A 281 -5.28 -1.10 -3.02
CA VAL A 281 -5.82 0.21 -2.67
C VAL A 281 -5.03 0.92 -1.57
N ILE A 282 -3.75 0.60 -1.39
CA ILE A 282 -2.89 1.26 -0.38
C ILE A 282 -2.81 2.79 -0.53
N PHE A 283 -3.10 3.31 -1.72
CA PHE A 283 -3.10 4.76 -1.98
C PHE A 283 -4.15 5.53 -1.18
N ILE A 284 -5.15 4.87 -0.59
CA ILE A 284 -6.16 5.54 0.27
C ILE A 284 -5.63 5.79 1.68
N LEU A 285 -4.63 5.00 2.13
CA LEU A 285 -4.16 4.98 3.51
C LEU A 285 -3.74 6.37 4.01
N PRO A 286 -2.95 7.18 3.27
CA PRO A 286 -2.59 8.52 3.73
C PRO A 286 -3.79 9.44 3.93
N GLY A 287 -4.83 9.36 3.09
CA GLY A 287 -6.03 10.16 3.26
C GLY A 287 -6.85 9.76 4.49
N LEU A 288 -6.93 8.46 4.78
CA LEU A 288 -7.60 7.96 5.98
C LEU A 288 -6.83 8.32 7.27
N LEU A 289 -5.51 8.17 7.28
CA LEU A 289 -4.67 8.59 8.41
C LEU A 289 -4.69 10.11 8.60
N LEU A 290 -4.86 10.88 7.53
CA LEU A 290 -5.04 12.33 7.62
C LEU A 290 -6.35 12.68 8.34
N LEU A 291 -7.44 11.98 8.07
CA LEU A 291 -8.71 12.15 8.80
C LEU A 291 -8.54 11.88 10.29
N VAL A 292 -7.89 10.76 10.64
CA VAL A 292 -7.58 10.42 12.04
C VAL A 292 -6.71 11.50 12.69
N THR A 293 -5.68 11.99 11.97
CA THR A 293 -4.81 13.06 12.44
C THR A 293 -5.60 14.33 12.74
N ILE A 294 -6.45 14.78 11.82
CA ILE A 294 -7.26 15.99 11.97
C ILE A 294 -8.16 15.86 13.21
N TRP A 295 -8.83 14.71 13.36
CA TRP A 295 -9.67 14.43 14.51
C TRP A 295 -8.90 14.47 15.84
N LEU A 296 -7.75 13.76 15.92
CA LEU A 296 -6.90 13.77 17.11
C LEU A 296 -6.43 15.18 17.49
N MET A 297 -6.14 16.02 16.50
CA MET A 297 -5.70 17.40 16.73
C MET A 297 -6.82 18.33 17.22
N GLN A 298 -8.09 17.96 17.00
CA GLN A 298 -9.26 18.73 17.44
C GLN A 298 -9.96 18.18 18.69
N LEU A 299 -9.41 17.11 19.28
CA LEU A 299 -9.88 16.61 20.56
C LEU A 299 -9.63 17.63 21.68
N PRO A 300 -10.53 17.71 22.70
CA PRO A 300 -10.27 18.50 23.89
C PRO A 300 -8.94 18.13 24.53
N GLN A 301 -8.16 19.12 24.96
CA GLN A 301 -6.79 18.95 25.48
C GLN A 301 -6.69 17.90 26.61
N ARG A 302 -7.74 17.77 27.43
CA ARG A 302 -7.85 16.77 28.51
C ARG A 302 -7.77 15.32 28.03
N TRP A 303 -8.25 15.02 26.82
CA TRP A 303 -8.28 13.66 26.25
C TRP A 303 -7.23 13.47 25.17
N GLN A 304 -6.85 14.54 24.48
CA GLN A 304 -5.99 14.50 23.30
C GLN A 304 -4.71 13.67 23.52
N HIS A 305 -3.97 13.93 24.60
CA HIS A 305 -2.70 13.25 24.87
C HIS A 305 -2.90 11.75 25.13
N SER A 306 -3.88 11.39 25.97
CA SER A 306 -4.15 9.99 26.31
C SER A 306 -4.62 9.19 25.09
N VAL A 307 -5.47 9.78 24.23
CA VAL A 307 -5.93 9.12 23.01
C VAL A 307 -4.78 8.97 22.00
N ILE A 308 -3.95 10.01 21.81
CA ILE A 308 -2.76 9.93 20.94
C ILE A 308 -1.83 8.82 21.39
N VAL A 309 -1.45 8.80 22.67
CA VAL A 309 -0.57 7.78 23.23
C VAL A 309 -1.18 6.39 23.09
N GLY A 310 -2.48 6.24 23.39
CA GLY A 310 -3.20 4.99 23.20
C GLY A 310 -3.14 4.49 21.75
N CYS A 311 -3.44 5.34 20.76
CA CYS A 311 -3.35 4.98 19.35
C CYS A 311 -1.94 4.53 18.94
N LEU A 312 -0.90 5.27 19.36
CA LEU A 312 0.49 4.94 19.03
C LEU A 312 0.93 3.63 19.68
N LEU A 313 0.53 3.38 20.93
CA LEU A 313 0.81 2.13 21.64
C LEU A 313 0.11 0.94 21.00
N VAL A 314 -1.12 1.09 20.52
CA VAL A 314 -1.83 0.04 19.78
C VAL A 314 -1.06 -0.32 18.51
N TYR A 315 -0.67 0.65 17.69
CA TYR A 315 0.10 0.40 16.48
C TYR A 315 1.48 -0.21 16.77
N LEU A 316 2.18 0.29 17.79
CA LEU A 316 3.46 -0.29 18.21
C LEU A 316 3.29 -1.73 18.69
N GLY A 317 2.28 -2.00 19.52
CA GLY A 317 1.97 -3.33 20.04
C GLY A 317 1.64 -4.32 18.92
N LEU A 318 0.88 -3.89 17.90
CA LEU A 318 0.59 -4.72 16.73
C LEU A 318 1.85 -5.06 15.94
N ASN A 319 2.73 -4.08 15.69
CA ASN A 319 4.01 -4.34 15.00
C ASN A 319 4.93 -5.26 15.80
N LEU A 320 5.05 -5.04 17.11
CA LEU A 320 5.84 -5.92 17.98
C LEU A 320 5.29 -7.35 17.98
N SER A 321 3.96 -7.49 18.08
CA SER A 321 3.30 -8.79 18.03
C SER A 321 3.51 -9.49 16.68
N ASP A 322 3.46 -8.76 15.57
CA ASP A 322 3.74 -9.30 14.23
C ASP A 322 5.22 -9.68 14.02
N MET A 323 6.17 -8.96 14.63
CA MET A 323 7.60 -9.32 14.57
C MET A 323 7.94 -10.51 15.47
N VAL A 324 7.37 -10.58 16.68
CA VAL A 324 7.66 -11.64 17.66
C VAL A 324 6.88 -12.91 17.34
N GLY A 325 5.62 -12.77 16.92
CA GLY A 325 4.70 -13.89 16.73
C GLY A 325 4.83 -14.62 15.40
N ARG A 326 5.63 -14.14 14.44
CA ARG A 326 5.82 -14.79 13.13
C ARG A 326 7.26 -15.17 12.90
N GLU A 327 7.48 -16.45 12.59
CA GLU A 327 8.78 -16.95 12.19
C GLU A 327 9.13 -16.46 10.77
N ARG A 328 9.78 -15.30 10.68
CA ARG A 328 10.23 -14.71 9.41
C ARG A 328 11.57 -15.28 8.93
N GLN A 329 12.24 -16.03 9.80
CA GLN A 329 13.56 -16.60 9.54
C GLN A 329 13.53 -17.94 8.81
N VAL A 330 12.36 -18.53 8.54
CA VAL A 330 12.25 -19.84 7.86
C VAL A 330 13.08 -19.86 6.56
N PHE A 331 13.06 -18.79 5.76
CA PHE A 331 13.86 -18.74 4.53
C PHE A 331 15.38 -18.67 4.78
N HIS A 332 15.83 -18.06 5.89
CA HIS A 332 17.23 -18.12 6.31
C HIS A 332 17.62 -19.51 6.84
N SER A 333 16.71 -20.18 7.55
CA SER A 333 16.90 -21.56 7.99
C SER A 333 17.00 -22.51 6.78
N VAL A 334 16.14 -22.33 5.77
CA VAL A 334 16.23 -23.05 4.50
C VAL A 334 17.55 -22.73 3.80
N PHE A 335 17.88 -21.44 3.66
CA PHE A 335 19.13 -21.02 3.03
C PHE A 335 20.37 -21.62 3.69
N SER A 336 20.48 -21.56 5.01
CA SER A 336 21.61 -22.11 5.75
C SER A 336 21.72 -23.62 5.59
N THR A 337 20.59 -24.32 5.64
CA THR A 337 20.48 -25.77 5.43
C THR A 337 20.90 -26.20 4.02
N VAL A 338 20.63 -25.33 3.05
CA VAL A 338 20.87 -25.52 1.62
C VAL A 338 22.30 -25.14 1.22
N LYS A 339 22.81 -24.04 1.75
CA LYS A 339 24.14 -23.50 1.41
C LYS A 339 25.26 -24.49 1.76
N SER A 340 25.06 -25.33 2.78
CA SER A 340 25.99 -26.39 3.17
C SER A 340 25.82 -27.69 2.39
N ALA A 341 24.80 -27.82 1.54
CA ALA A 341 24.53 -29.04 0.80
C ALA A 341 25.37 -29.10 -0.49
N THR A 342 26.26 -30.08 -0.57
CA THR A 342 27.00 -30.41 -1.81
C THR A 342 26.24 -31.39 -2.70
N GLU A 343 25.21 -32.04 -2.15
CA GLU A 343 24.47 -33.10 -2.82
C GLU A 343 23.20 -32.59 -3.52
N PRO A 344 22.73 -33.25 -4.60
CA PRO A 344 21.51 -32.87 -5.31
C PRO A 344 20.30 -32.91 -4.36
N THR A 345 19.68 -31.75 -4.16
CA THR A 345 18.59 -31.57 -3.18
C THR A 345 17.30 -31.19 -3.89
N LEU A 346 16.23 -31.95 -3.68
CA LEU A 346 14.88 -31.56 -4.09
C LEU A 346 14.23 -30.78 -2.96
N LEU A 347 13.91 -29.52 -3.20
CA LEU A 347 13.11 -28.73 -2.28
C LEU A 347 11.64 -28.83 -2.69
N VAL A 348 10.79 -29.25 -1.75
CA VAL A 348 9.36 -29.47 -1.97
C VAL A 348 8.58 -28.44 -1.18
N ILE A 349 7.69 -27.72 -1.85
CA ILE A 349 6.76 -26.75 -1.22
C ILE A 349 5.33 -27.14 -1.58
N ASN A 350 4.48 -27.38 -0.58
CA ASN A 350 3.05 -27.69 -0.76
C ASN A 350 2.21 -26.43 -1.05
N SER A 351 2.74 -25.47 -1.80
CA SER A 351 2.05 -24.21 -2.10
C SER A 351 2.40 -23.69 -3.49
N LYS A 352 1.37 -23.24 -4.22
CA LYS A 352 1.52 -22.45 -5.46
C LYS A 352 1.66 -20.95 -5.21
N ALA A 353 1.80 -20.52 -3.94
CA ALA A 353 1.98 -19.11 -3.63
C ALA A 353 3.30 -18.61 -4.22
N TRP A 354 3.23 -17.97 -5.39
CA TRP A 354 4.38 -17.38 -6.09
C TRP A 354 5.21 -16.47 -5.18
N GLY A 355 4.60 -15.81 -4.20
CA GLY A 355 5.32 -15.04 -3.19
C GLY A 355 6.32 -15.87 -2.37
N HIS A 356 5.99 -17.11 -2.00
CA HIS A 356 6.88 -18.02 -1.27
C HIS A 356 7.96 -18.58 -2.19
N ILE A 357 7.58 -18.96 -3.41
CA ILE A 357 8.50 -19.46 -4.45
C ILE A 357 9.55 -18.40 -4.78
N CYS A 358 9.13 -17.17 -5.09
CA CYS A 358 10.04 -16.08 -5.40
C CYS A 358 10.94 -15.74 -4.21
N ARG A 359 10.40 -15.65 -2.99
CA ARG A 359 11.20 -15.43 -1.76
C ARG A 359 12.28 -16.49 -1.62
N LEU A 360 11.93 -17.75 -1.82
CA LEU A 360 12.86 -18.84 -1.71
C LEU A 360 13.93 -18.81 -2.80
N ALA A 361 13.55 -18.56 -4.06
CA ALA A 361 14.48 -18.43 -5.18
C ALA A 361 15.53 -17.33 -4.95
N TYR A 362 15.20 -16.24 -4.25
CA TYR A 362 16.16 -15.20 -3.87
C TYR A 362 17.28 -15.70 -2.96
N TYR A 363 17.01 -16.72 -2.14
CA TYR A 363 18.02 -17.28 -1.24
C TYR A 363 18.79 -18.43 -1.88
N LEU A 364 18.35 -19.04 -2.98
CA LEU A 364 19.09 -20.17 -3.55
C LEU A 364 20.42 -19.72 -4.20
N PRO A 365 21.58 -20.32 -3.85
CA PRO A 365 22.85 -19.98 -4.47
C PRO A 365 22.84 -20.23 -5.98
N THR A 366 23.37 -19.29 -6.77
CA THR A 366 23.58 -19.50 -8.21
C THR A 366 24.65 -20.58 -8.42
N GLY A 367 24.23 -21.81 -8.73
CA GLY A 367 25.13 -22.96 -8.96
C GLY A 367 24.92 -24.14 -8.00
N SER A 368 24.02 -24.04 -7.03
CA SER A 368 23.63 -25.20 -6.22
C SER A 368 22.78 -26.18 -7.03
N LYS A 369 22.99 -27.49 -6.87
CA LYS A 369 22.20 -28.56 -7.49
C LYS A 369 20.86 -28.74 -6.76
N ILE A 370 20.01 -27.72 -6.86
CA ILE A 370 18.72 -27.69 -6.16
C ILE A 370 17.63 -27.53 -7.18
N ASP A 371 16.70 -28.48 -7.15
CA ASP A 371 15.46 -28.38 -7.90
C ASP A 371 14.32 -28.04 -6.95
N LEU A 372 13.35 -27.27 -7.44
CA LEU A 372 12.20 -26.82 -6.68
C LEU A 372 10.93 -27.44 -7.24
N LEU A 373 10.23 -28.22 -6.42
CA LEU A 373 8.89 -28.72 -6.67
C LEU A 373 7.87 -27.93 -5.85
N ALA A 374 7.13 -27.03 -6.52
CA ALA A 374 6.08 -26.23 -5.89
C ALA A 374 4.71 -26.54 -6.52
N VAL A 375 3.87 -27.27 -5.80
CA VAL A 375 2.55 -27.74 -6.28
C VAL A 375 1.48 -27.61 -5.19
N SER A 376 0.21 -27.77 -5.56
CA SER A 376 -0.87 -27.71 -4.58
C SER A 376 -0.77 -28.91 -3.63
N PRO A 377 -1.24 -28.80 -2.36
CA PRO A 377 -1.21 -29.92 -1.42
C PRO A 377 -1.87 -31.20 -1.97
N ALA A 378 -2.95 -31.06 -2.75
CA ALA A 378 -3.68 -32.18 -3.33
C ALA A 378 -2.88 -32.91 -4.43
N ASP A 379 -2.12 -32.16 -5.24
CA ASP A 379 -1.34 -32.71 -6.36
C ASP A 379 0.05 -33.21 -5.92
N LEU A 380 0.49 -32.80 -4.72
CA LEU A 380 1.86 -32.99 -4.28
C LEU A 380 2.29 -34.46 -4.18
N PRO A 381 1.51 -35.38 -3.58
CA PRO A 381 1.92 -36.77 -3.47
C PRO A 381 2.17 -37.42 -4.84
N GLY A 382 1.26 -37.24 -5.79
CA GLY A 382 1.39 -37.82 -7.14
C GLY A 382 2.54 -37.21 -7.95
N THR A 383 2.71 -35.89 -7.85
CA THR A 383 3.81 -35.20 -8.55
C THR A 383 5.16 -35.59 -7.96
N LEU A 384 5.26 -35.71 -6.63
CA LEU A 384 6.49 -36.12 -5.97
C LEU A 384 6.92 -37.53 -6.36
N VAL A 385 5.99 -38.49 -6.40
CA VAL A 385 6.27 -39.86 -6.87
C VAL A 385 6.79 -39.84 -8.31
N THR A 386 6.19 -39.01 -9.17
CA THR A 386 6.64 -38.85 -10.56
C THR A 386 8.06 -38.27 -10.65
N VAL A 387 8.35 -37.23 -9.87
CA VAL A 387 9.67 -36.57 -9.84
C VAL A 387 10.75 -37.48 -9.28
N LEU A 388 10.46 -38.21 -8.20
CA LEU A 388 11.41 -39.14 -7.58
C LEU A 388 11.57 -40.45 -8.37
N GLY A 389 10.53 -40.89 -9.08
CA GLY A 389 10.53 -42.10 -9.90
C GLY A 389 11.22 -41.93 -11.26
N ASN A 390 11.45 -40.69 -11.70
CA ASN A 390 12.24 -40.40 -12.89
C ASN A 390 13.74 -40.61 -12.59
N SER A 391 14.27 -41.76 -13.00
CA SER A 391 15.66 -42.23 -12.73
C SER A 391 16.79 -41.29 -13.18
N ALA A 392 16.48 -40.22 -13.89
CA ALA A 392 17.44 -39.23 -14.39
C ALA A 392 17.88 -38.20 -13.34
N ALA A 393 17.12 -38.00 -12.26
CA ALA A 393 17.44 -37.02 -11.21
C ALA A 393 17.60 -37.70 -9.83
N PRO A 394 18.79 -38.23 -9.50
CA PRO A 394 19.03 -38.84 -8.20
C PRO A 394 19.18 -37.75 -7.14
N TYR A 395 18.07 -37.32 -6.55
CA TYR A 395 18.07 -36.48 -5.36
C TYR A 395 18.49 -37.32 -4.15
N SER A 396 19.63 -36.99 -3.54
CA SER A 396 20.06 -37.66 -2.30
C SER A 396 19.38 -37.07 -1.06
N ARG A 397 18.82 -35.86 -1.21
CA ARG A 397 18.15 -35.13 -0.13
C ARG A 397 16.84 -34.54 -0.62
N VAL A 398 15.79 -34.68 0.20
CA VAL A 398 14.52 -34.00 0.02
C VAL A 398 14.28 -33.08 1.21
N LEU A 399 14.11 -31.79 0.95
CA LEU A 399 13.73 -30.80 1.95
C LEU A 399 12.26 -30.46 1.78
N TRP A 400 11.45 -30.75 2.78
CA TRP A 400 10.02 -30.51 2.76
C TRP A 400 9.67 -29.21 3.50
N LEU A 401 9.01 -28.30 2.80
CA LEU A 401 8.48 -27.07 3.37
C LEU A 401 6.96 -27.10 3.35
N GLU A 402 6.40 -27.24 4.53
CA GLU A 402 4.97 -27.23 4.72
C GLU A 402 4.49 -25.79 4.99
N ALA A 403 3.81 -25.23 4.01
CA ALA A 403 3.04 -24.00 4.16
C ALA A 403 1.70 -24.35 4.84
N HIS A 404 1.71 -24.49 6.17
CA HIS A 404 0.47 -24.47 6.92
C HIS A 404 -0.14 -23.06 6.83
N LYS A 405 -1.44 -22.94 6.52
CA LYS A 405 -2.22 -21.86 7.15
C LYS A 405 -2.24 -22.25 8.63
N THR A 406 -1.47 -21.57 9.48
CA THR A 406 -1.52 -21.80 10.92
C THR A 406 -2.98 -21.81 11.37
N PRO A 407 -3.53 -22.92 11.87
CA PRO A 407 -4.80 -22.86 12.57
C PRO A 407 -4.54 -22.03 13.82
N VAL A 408 -5.20 -20.88 13.93
CA VAL A 408 -5.19 -20.07 15.13
C VAL A 408 -5.80 -20.91 16.26
N GLY A 409 -4.98 -21.42 17.16
CA GLY A 409 -5.44 -22.19 18.33
C GLY A 409 -4.52 -23.30 18.86
N SER A 410 -3.36 -23.58 18.26
CA SER A 410 -2.39 -24.53 18.83
C SER A 410 -1.12 -23.83 19.31
N ALA A 411 -1.21 -23.17 20.47
CA ALA A 411 -0.08 -22.80 21.31
C ALA A 411 -0.46 -23.07 22.77
#